data_AF-A0A7S2PCS3-F1
#
_entry.id   AF-A0A7S2PCS3-F1
#
_cell.length_a   1.000
_cell.length_b   1.000
_cell.length_c   1.000
_cell.angle_alpha   90.00
_cell.angle_beta   90.00
_cell.angle_gamma   90.00
#
_symmetry.space_group_name_H-M   'P 1'
#
loop_
_entity.id
_entity.type
_entity.pdbx_description
1 polymer ?
#
loop_
_entity_poly.entity_id
_entity_poly.type
_entity_poly.pdbx_seq_one_letter_code
_entity_poly.pdbx_strand_id
1 'polypeptide(L)'
;AGARARRRAGAGSEPARRPGRRSPVAAMADGEAEDQTCVRVAVRCRPISKKEIDEGGDSCVEIGKDGQTVNLVGEASHTFAFDHVFGQQSQQADVFKTLGSPLLDKAFEGYNATIFAYGQTGSGKTHTMMGDRNNKAERGLIPRIADDLFQRVADLTTDTRKFLICCSFLEIYNEIVYDLLVPRGKSTPKTGLEIREQKGIGVYVKDLQEIVVESSDKLQKLIDQGFEHRATAATQMNATSSRSHCLFIVKMHQKDDNNAANNNFSKMNLVDLAGSERASRTGAQGDTLKEGANINKSLSSLGNVINALSKMAAGGKKAFIPYRDSKLTRVLQESLGGNALTTMMAALSPAKTNYDETLGTLNYAKRAKTIKVNATKNEESEQIARLEEEVENLKAKLQAQAGGGAAAG
;
A
#
# COMPACT_ATOMS: atom_id res chain seq x y z
N ALA A 1 -89.42 -1.06 24.08
CA ALA A 1 -88.66 0.16 23.73
C ALA A 1 -87.27 -0.25 23.28
N GLY A 2 -86.72 0.01 22.10
CA GLY A 2 -87.19 0.60 20.86
C GLY A 2 -85.99 0.83 19.93
N ALA A 3 -86.04 0.32 18.68
CA ALA A 3 -85.23 0.70 17.49
C ALA A 3 -83.67 0.62 17.58
N ARG A 4 -82.84 0.48 16.54
CA ARG A 4 -82.90 0.64 15.07
C ARG A 4 -81.65 -0.09 14.49
N ALA A 5 -81.79 -1.03 13.56
CA ALA A 5 -81.75 -0.86 12.09
C ALA A 5 -80.37 -1.17 11.44
N ARG A 6 -80.29 -2.38 10.86
CA ARG A 6 -79.41 -2.74 9.73
C ARG A 6 -80.15 -2.45 8.42
N ARG A 7 -79.45 -1.99 7.38
CA ARG A 7 -79.75 -2.36 5.98
C ARG A 7 -78.56 -2.08 5.05
N ARG A 8 -78.26 -3.10 4.23
CA ARG A 8 -77.41 -3.09 3.04
C ARG A 8 -78.14 -2.41 1.87
N ALA A 9 -77.38 -1.84 0.94
CA ALA A 9 -77.68 -1.81 -0.49
C ALA A 9 -76.37 -1.57 -1.26
N GLY A 10 -76.25 -2.15 -2.46
CA GLY A 10 -75.03 -2.13 -3.27
C GLY A 10 -75.20 -1.48 -4.65
N ALA A 11 -74.20 -1.78 -5.49
CA ALA A 11 -74.09 -1.65 -6.94
C ALA A 11 -73.90 -0.26 -7.56
N GLY A 12 -72.86 -0.14 -8.39
CA GLY A 12 -72.59 0.96 -9.33
C GLY A 12 -71.30 0.69 -10.12
N SER A 13 -71.40 0.72 -11.45
CA SER A 13 -70.45 0.24 -12.47
C SER A 13 -69.55 1.33 -13.10
N GLU A 14 -68.52 0.87 -13.83
CA GLU A 14 -67.69 1.52 -14.90
C GLU A 14 -66.48 2.43 -14.53
N PRO A 15 -65.48 2.64 -15.44
CA PRO A 15 -65.17 2.00 -16.73
C PRO A 15 -63.70 1.50 -16.91
N ALA A 16 -63.47 0.78 -18.01
CA ALA A 16 -62.20 0.22 -18.46
C ALA A 16 -61.14 1.29 -18.84
N ARG A 17 -59.89 1.08 -18.41
CA ARG A 17 -58.68 1.79 -18.89
C ARG A 17 -57.70 0.82 -19.56
N ARG A 18 -57.15 1.29 -20.68
CA ARG A 18 -56.32 0.60 -21.69
C ARG A 18 -55.09 -0.16 -21.12
N PRO A 19 -54.63 -1.25 -21.76
CA PRO A 19 -53.37 -1.87 -21.41
C PRO A 19 -52.22 -1.02 -21.94
N GLY A 20 -51.46 -0.41 -21.02
CA GLY A 20 -50.17 0.20 -21.34
C GLY A 20 -49.18 -0.89 -21.77
N ARG A 21 -48.53 -0.70 -22.90
CA ARG A 21 -47.43 -1.55 -23.40
C ARG A 21 -46.41 -1.78 -22.27
N ARG A 22 -46.28 -3.03 -21.83
CA ARG A 22 -45.10 -3.48 -21.10
C ARG A 22 -43.95 -3.59 -22.10
N SER A 23 -43.04 -2.62 -22.07
CA SER A 23 -41.72 -2.79 -22.65
C SER A 23 -41.01 -3.94 -21.92
N PRO A 24 -40.26 -4.80 -22.62
CA PRO A 24 -39.61 -5.94 -22.00
C PRO A 24 -38.59 -5.44 -20.97
N VAL A 25 -38.72 -5.97 -19.76
CA VAL A 25 -37.70 -5.86 -18.71
C VAL A 25 -36.45 -6.51 -19.29
N ALA A 26 -35.49 -5.67 -19.72
CA ALA A 26 -34.13 -6.12 -19.91
C ALA A 26 -33.64 -6.54 -18.53
N ALA A 27 -33.33 -7.83 -18.39
CA ALA A 27 -32.64 -8.37 -17.24
C ALA A 27 -31.33 -7.59 -17.08
N MET A 28 -31.32 -6.62 -16.17
CA MET A 28 -30.07 -6.05 -15.69
C MET A 28 -29.45 -7.14 -14.83
N ALA A 29 -28.31 -7.65 -15.30
CA ALA A 29 -27.43 -8.45 -14.49
C ALA A 29 -27.13 -7.63 -13.22
N ASP A 30 -27.57 -8.15 -12.08
CA ASP A 30 -27.14 -7.68 -10.77
C ASP A 30 -25.64 -7.98 -10.67
N GLY A 31 -24.82 -7.03 -11.16
CA GLY A 31 -23.43 -6.95 -10.76
C GLY A 31 -23.43 -6.55 -9.30
N GLU A 32 -23.14 -7.50 -8.42
CA GLU A 32 -22.82 -7.23 -7.02
C GLU A 32 -21.80 -6.09 -6.98
N ALA A 33 -22.18 -4.97 -6.37
CA ALA A 33 -21.26 -3.86 -6.16
C ALA A 33 -20.15 -4.38 -5.23
N GLU A 34 -18.96 -4.62 -5.78
CA GLU A 34 -17.77 -4.96 -5.00
C GLU A 34 -17.60 -3.93 -3.88
N ASP A 35 -17.59 -4.42 -2.64
CA ASP A 35 -17.54 -3.58 -1.44
C ASP A 35 -16.27 -2.74 -1.49
N GLN A 36 -16.44 -1.42 -1.59
CA GLN A 36 -15.33 -0.50 -1.79
C GLN A 36 -14.45 -0.48 -0.53
N THR A 37 -13.33 -1.18 -0.58
CA THR A 37 -12.45 -1.36 0.58
C THR A 37 -11.69 -0.07 0.92
N CYS A 38 -11.48 0.17 2.21
CA CYS A 38 -10.64 1.28 2.69
C CYS A 38 -9.21 0.80 2.99
N VAL A 39 -8.27 1.75 3.04
CA VAL A 39 -6.92 1.50 3.59
C VAL A 39 -7.06 1.01 5.02
N ARG A 40 -6.48 -0.16 5.31
CA ARG A 40 -6.39 -0.69 6.67
C ARG A 40 -5.27 0.02 7.42
N VAL A 41 -5.46 0.27 8.69
CA VAL A 41 -4.49 0.93 9.56
C VAL A 41 -4.25 0.09 10.79
N ALA A 42 -2.99 -0.29 10.96
CA ALA A 42 -2.47 -0.90 12.16
C ALA A 42 -1.52 0.06 12.87
N VAL A 43 -1.56 0.07 14.20
CA VAL A 43 -0.65 0.84 15.04
C VAL A 43 0.25 -0.10 15.81
N ARG A 44 1.55 0.20 15.91
CA ARG A 44 2.48 -0.53 16.77
C ARG A 44 3.24 0.42 17.67
N CYS A 45 3.04 0.28 18.98
CA CYS A 45 3.81 0.98 19.99
C CYS A 45 4.95 0.07 20.47
N ARG A 46 6.21 0.50 20.27
CA ARG A 46 7.38 -0.26 20.75
C ARG A 46 7.57 -0.09 22.26
N PRO A 47 8.36 -0.95 22.94
CA PRO A 47 8.83 -0.67 24.29
C PRO A 47 9.56 0.67 24.38
N ILE A 48 9.51 1.29 25.57
CA ILE A 48 10.33 2.47 25.85
C ILE A 48 11.81 2.11 25.79
N SER A 49 12.61 2.94 25.12
CA SER A 49 14.04 2.68 24.94
C SER A 49 14.83 3.11 26.17
N LYS A 50 16.02 2.52 26.37
CA LYS A 50 16.91 2.91 27.47
C LYS A 50 17.22 4.41 27.47
N LYS A 51 17.48 4.98 26.29
CA LYS A 51 17.72 6.42 26.14
C LYS A 51 16.54 7.26 26.64
N GLU A 52 15.31 6.86 26.31
CA GLU A 52 14.11 7.57 26.75
C GLU A 52 13.87 7.42 28.25
N ILE A 53 14.19 6.26 28.85
CA ILE A 53 14.16 6.07 30.31
C ILE A 53 15.19 6.98 30.97
N ASP A 54 16.42 7.01 30.46
CA ASP A 54 17.53 7.81 31.01
C ASP A 54 17.25 9.33 30.92
N GLU A 55 16.48 9.75 29.91
CA GLU A 55 15.97 11.14 29.74
C GLU A 55 14.76 11.47 30.65
N GLY A 56 14.37 10.57 31.56
CA GLY A 56 13.24 10.74 32.47
C GLY A 56 11.88 10.56 31.80
N GLY A 57 11.82 9.82 30.69
CA GLY A 57 10.61 9.62 29.91
C GLY A 57 9.64 8.65 30.56
N ASP A 58 8.46 9.14 30.93
CA ASP A 58 7.29 8.30 31.17
C ASP A 58 6.62 7.88 29.86
N SER A 59 5.87 6.77 29.88
CA SER A 59 5.02 6.38 28.76
C SER A 59 3.79 7.30 28.67
N CYS A 60 3.57 7.92 27.52
CA CYS A 60 2.37 8.69 27.19
C CYS A 60 1.37 7.89 26.34
N VAL A 61 1.68 6.64 25.98
CA VAL A 61 0.80 5.78 25.15
C VAL A 61 0.27 4.63 25.99
N GLU A 62 -1.06 4.52 26.04
CA GLU A 62 -1.79 3.41 26.64
C GLU A 62 -2.58 2.68 25.56
N ILE A 63 -2.54 1.35 25.59
CA ILE A 63 -3.19 0.50 24.59
C ILE A 63 -4.42 -0.14 25.22
N GLY A 64 -5.56 0.01 24.55
CA GLY A 64 -6.81 -0.63 24.96
C GLY A 64 -6.71 -2.14 24.91
N LYS A 65 -7.41 -2.82 25.83
CA LYS A 65 -7.46 -4.30 25.88
C LYS A 65 -8.24 -4.91 24.71
N ASP A 66 -8.94 -4.09 23.93
CA ASP A 66 -9.71 -4.47 22.74
C ASP A 66 -8.86 -4.71 21.48
N GLY A 67 -7.56 -4.39 21.54
CA GLY A 67 -6.64 -4.50 20.40
C GLY A 67 -6.93 -3.49 19.27
N GLN A 68 -7.71 -2.44 19.54
CA GLN A 68 -8.15 -1.44 18.55
C GLN A 68 -7.98 0.00 19.04
N THR A 69 -7.93 0.21 20.35
CA THR A 69 -7.89 1.55 20.94
C THR A 69 -6.47 1.97 21.34
N VAL A 70 -6.10 3.21 21.04
CA VAL A 70 -4.88 3.88 21.52
C VAL A 70 -5.28 5.14 22.27
N ASN A 71 -4.87 5.26 23.52
CA ASN A 71 -4.99 6.49 24.31
C ASN A 71 -3.62 7.16 24.39
N LEU A 72 -3.54 8.41 23.94
CA LEU A 72 -2.38 9.26 24.07
C LEU A 72 -2.62 10.24 25.22
N VAL A 73 -1.86 10.08 26.30
CA VAL A 73 -2.00 10.82 27.56
C VAL A 73 -0.94 11.91 27.64
N GLY A 74 -1.37 13.17 27.75
CA GLY A 74 -0.50 14.34 27.85
C GLY A 74 -1.25 15.52 28.46
N GLU A 75 -0.88 16.75 28.08
CA GLU A 75 -1.63 17.95 28.49
C GLU A 75 -3.10 17.90 28.04
N ALA A 76 -3.34 17.32 26.86
CA ALA A 76 -4.66 16.94 26.38
C ALA A 76 -4.67 15.45 26.07
N SER A 77 -5.63 14.71 26.62
CA SER A 77 -5.77 13.28 26.33
C SER A 77 -6.54 13.05 25.03
N HIS A 78 -6.04 12.16 24.18
CA HIS A 78 -6.66 11.83 22.90
C HIS A 78 -6.86 10.32 22.76
N THR A 79 -8.04 9.92 22.31
CA THR A 79 -8.36 8.51 22.03
C THR A 79 -8.53 8.29 20.54
N PHE A 80 -7.91 7.24 20.02
CA PHE A 80 -7.97 6.83 18.62
C PHE A 80 -8.37 5.37 18.51
N ALA A 81 -9.07 5.01 17.44
CA ALA A 81 -9.44 3.64 17.11
C ALA A 81 -8.94 3.25 15.72
N PHE A 82 -8.27 2.11 15.61
CA PHE A 82 -7.68 1.57 14.39
C PHE A 82 -8.08 0.11 14.18
N ASP A 83 -7.75 -0.45 13.02
CA ASP A 83 -8.15 -1.83 12.70
C ASP A 83 -7.39 -2.84 13.56
N HIS A 84 -6.11 -2.56 13.85
CA HIS A 84 -5.29 -3.33 14.78
C HIS A 84 -4.36 -2.44 15.58
N VAL A 85 -4.15 -2.76 16.85
CA VAL A 85 -3.24 -2.06 17.75
C VAL A 85 -2.36 -3.05 18.49
N PHE A 86 -1.06 -2.94 18.25
CA PHE A 86 -0.01 -3.73 18.88
C PHE A 86 0.65 -2.92 19.99
N GLY A 87 0.56 -3.41 21.22
CA GLY A 87 1.26 -2.84 22.37
C GLY A 87 2.71 -3.29 22.48
N GLN A 88 3.38 -2.79 23.52
CA GLN A 88 4.82 -2.97 23.74
C GLN A 88 5.28 -4.44 23.85
N GLN A 89 4.37 -5.34 24.23
CA GLN A 89 4.64 -6.78 24.37
C GLN A 89 4.39 -7.59 23.09
N SER A 90 3.94 -6.94 22.00
CA SER A 90 3.59 -7.64 20.77
C SER A 90 4.83 -8.10 20.01
N GLN A 91 4.90 -9.39 19.73
CA GLN A 91 6.04 -9.99 19.05
C GLN A 91 5.93 -9.82 17.54
N GLN A 92 7.05 -10.05 16.84
CA GLN A 92 7.07 -10.00 15.37
C GLN A 92 6.13 -11.02 14.73
N ALA A 93 5.99 -12.19 15.36
CA ALA A 93 5.09 -13.25 14.90
C ALA A 93 3.62 -12.80 14.93
N ASP A 94 3.20 -12.05 15.95
CA ASP A 94 1.82 -11.53 16.07
C ASP A 94 1.50 -10.52 14.98
N VAL A 95 2.46 -9.62 14.70
CA VAL A 95 2.33 -8.62 13.63
C VAL A 95 2.28 -9.30 12.26
N PHE A 96 3.12 -10.32 12.03
CA PHE A 96 3.09 -11.11 10.80
C PHE A 96 1.77 -11.86 10.62
N LYS A 97 1.28 -12.54 11.66
CA LYS A 97 0.01 -13.26 11.60
C LYS A 97 -1.16 -12.36 11.24
N THR A 98 -1.17 -11.15 11.78
CA THR A 98 -2.28 -10.19 11.58
C THR A 98 -2.18 -9.43 10.26
N LEU A 99 -0.97 -9.13 9.77
CA LEU A 99 -0.78 -8.26 8.59
C LEU A 99 -0.11 -8.95 7.41
N GLY A 100 0.93 -9.74 7.66
CA GLY A 100 1.72 -10.42 6.64
C GLY A 100 0.97 -11.59 6.00
N SER A 101 0.43 -12.50 6.81
CA SER A 101 -0.34 -13.66 6.29
C SER A 101 -1.57 -13.23 5.48
N PRO A 102 -2.42 -12.29 5.94
CA PRO A 102 -3.55 -11.82 5.12
C PRO A 102 -3.14 -11.06 3.87
N LEU A 103 -1.98 -10.41 3.87
CA LEU A 103 -1.43 -9.81 2.65
C LEU A 103 -1.05 -10.90 1.64
N LEU A 104 -0.43 -11.99 2.08
CA LEU A 104 -0.11 -13.14 1.23
C LEU A 104 -1.37 -13.79 0.69
N ASP A 105 -2.39 -14.04 1.53
CA ASP A 105 -3.68 -14.61 1.10
C ASP A 105 -4.22 -13.85 -0.13
N LYS A 106 -4.24 -12.52 -0.05
CA LYS A 106 -4.69 -11.65 -1.15
C LYS A 106 -3.77 -11.64 -2.36
N ALA A 107 -2.46 -11.77 -2.17
CA ALA A 107 -1.53 -11.90 -3.28
C ALA A 107 -1.74 -13.21 -4.06
N PHE A 108 -2.01 -14.33 -3.38
CA PHE A 108 -2.34 -15.62 -4.02
C PHE A 108 -3.71 -15.63 -4.70
N GLU A 109 -4.65 -14.83 -4.21
CA GLU A 109 -5.92 -14.55 -4.90
C GLU A 109 -5.73 -13.67 -6.15
N GLY A 110 -4.57 -13.05 -6.37
CA GLY A 110 -4.29 -12.20 -7.54
C GLY A 110 -4.50 -10.70 -7.31
N TYR A 111 -4.61 -10.24 -6.06
CA TYR A 111 -4.67 -8.82 -5.74
C TYR A 111 -3.28 -8.22 -5.58
N ASN A 112 -3.11 -6.98 -6.03
CA ASN A 112 -1.97 -6.18 -5.59
C ASN A 112 -2.14 -5.82 -4.12
N ALA A 113 -1.05 -5.82 -3.37
CA ALA A 113 -1.06 -5.52 -1.95
C ALA A 113 0.10 -4.62 -1.55
N THR A 114 -0.10 -3.77 -0.53
CA THR A 114 0.95 -2.90 -0.02
C THR A 114 0.90 -2.83 1.50
N ILE A 115 2.04 -3.02 2.16
CA ILE A 115 2.24 -2.62 3.55
C ILE A 115 3.31 -1.53 3.57
N PHE A 116 3.01 -0.38 4.18
CA PHE A 116 4.01 0.65 4.43
C PHE A 116 4.10 1.02 5.90
N ALA A 117 5.32 1.10 6.43
CA ALA A 117 5.59 1.56 7.78
C ALA A 117 5.84 3.06 7.82
N TYR A 118 5.15 3.77 8.72
CA TYR A 118 5.21 5.23 8.87
C TYR A 118 5.35 5.64 10.35
N GLY A 119 6.05 6.74 10.61
CA GLY A 119 6.28 7.28 11.95
C GLY A 119 7.67 7.93 12.08
N GLN A 120 7.95 8.53 13.23
CA GLN A 120 9.24 9.21 13.45
C GLN A 120 10.44 8.24 13.42
N THR A 121 11.64 8.77 13.26
CA THR A 121 12.88 8.02 13.43
C THR A 121 12.94 7.40 14.83
N GLY A 122 13.37 6.14 14.88
CA GLY A 122 13.42 5.37 16.12
C GLY A 122 12.07 4.84 16.62
N SER A 123 10.96 5.06 15.92
CA SER A 123 9.64 4.54 16.36
C SER A 123 9.41 3.05 16.09
N GLY A 124 10.30 2.38 15.34
CA GLY A 124 10.21 0.93 15.06
C GLY A 124 9.72 0.55 13.66
N LYS A 125 9.76 1.46 12.68
CA LYS A 125 9.43 1.17 11.26
C LYS A 125 10.27 0.01 10.69
N THR A 126 11.59 0.20 10.60
CA THR A 126 12.53 -0.82 10.11
C THR A 126 12.52 -2.08 10.97
N HIS A 127 12.34 -1.95 12.29
CA HIS A 127 12.17 -3.12 13.16
C HIS A 127 10.93 -3.93 12.76
N THR A 128 9.82 -3.28 12.41
CA THR A 128 8.61 -3.99 11.98
C THR A 128 8.76 -4.61 10.61
N MET A 129 9.37 -3.90 9.66
CA MET A 129 9.52 -4.37 8.29
C MET A 129 10.61 -5.44 8.15
N MET A 130 11.76 -5.26 8.78
CA MET A 130 12.94 -6.12 8.67
C MET A 130 13.22 -6.92 9.94
N GLY A 131 13.11 -6.26 11.10
CA GLY A 131 13.47 -6.86 12.38
C GLY A 131 14.95 -7.13 12.52
N ASP A 132 15.30 -8.02 13.46
CA ASP A 132 16.66 -8.52 13.58
C ASP A 132 16.90 -9.67 12.60
N ARG A 133 17.85 -9.47 11.69
CA ARG A 133 18.19 -10.45 10.64
C ARG A 133 18.88 -11.69 11.20
N ASN A 134 19.60 -11.53 12.32
CA ASN A 134 20.38 -12.59 12.94
C ASN A 134 19.57 -13.42 13.94
N ASN A 135 18.39 -12.93 14.35
CA ASN A 135 17.51 -13.62 15.29
C ASN A 135 16.18 -13.99 14.61
N LYS A 136 15.98 -15.28 14.35
CA LYS A 136 14.78 -15.81 13.67
C LYS A 136 13.47 -15.41 14.35
N ALA A 137 13.43 -15.32 15.69
CA ALA A 137 12.24 -14.91 16.42
C ALA A 137 11.94 -13.42 16.24
N GLU A 138 12.97 -12.60 16.03
CA GLU A 138 12.87 -11.15 15.90
C GLU A 138 12.88 -10.66 14.44
N ARG A 139 12.88 -11.56 13.46
CA ARG A 139 12.65 -11.24 12.04
C ARG A 139 11.32 -10.51 11.85
N GLY A 140 11.32 -9.46 11.04
CA GLY A 140 10.14 -8.63 10.74
C GLY A 140 9.26 -9.19 9.63
N LEU A 141 8.40 -8.34 9.07
CA LEU A 141 7.43 -8.70 8.03
C LEU A 141 8.07 -9.23 6.75
N ILE A 142 9.03 -8.53 6.17
CA ILE A 142 9.66 -8.88 4.88
C ILE A 142 10.28 -10.29 4.91
N PRO A 143 11.19 -10.63 5.83
CA PRO A 143 11.77 -11.97 5.86
C PRO A 143 10.74 -13.06 6.20
N ARG A 144 9.72 -12.78 7.02
CA ARG A 144 8.65 -13.76 7.30
C ARG A 144 7.73 -13.99 6.11
N ILE A 145 7.43 -12.93 5.35
CA ILE A 145 6.69 -13.02 4.09
C ILE A 145 7.47 -13.83 3.07
N ALA A 146 8.79 -13.65 2.97
CA ALA A 146 9.64 -14.46 2.09
C ALA A 146 9.57 -15.96 2.42
N ASP A 147 9.68 -16.32 3.71
CA ASP A 147 9.59 -17.71 4.15
C ASP A 147 8.21 -18.32 3.88
N ASP A 148 7.12 -17.62 4.26
CA ASP A 148 5.74 -18.11 4.08
C ASP A 148 5.31 -18.15 2.60
N LEU A 149 5.77 -17.19 1.79
CA LEU A 149 5.52 -17.19 0.34
C LEU A 149 6.02 -18.49 -0.30
N PHE A 150 7.27 -18.87 -0.05
CA PHE A 150 7.84 -20.07 -0.65
C PHE A 150 7.32 -21.36 -0.03
N GLN A 151 6.93 -21.34 1.26
CA GLN A 151 6.21 -22.47 1.85
C GLN A 151 4.89 -22.73 1.10
N ARG A 152 4.08 -21.68 0.90
CA ARG A 152 2.81 -21.79 0.16
C ARG A 152 3.00 -22.15 -1.32
N VAL A 153 4.03 -21.61 -1.97
CA VAL A 153 4.37 -22.00 -3.35
C VAL A 153 4.69 -23.49 -3.40
N ALA A 154 5.49 -24.01 -2.47
CA ALA A 154 5.79 -25.44 -2.41
C ALA A 154 4.52 -26.29 -2.18
N ASP A 155 3.65 -25.85 -1.26
CA ASP A 155 2.42 -26.58 -0.92
C ASP A 155 1.38 -26.56 -2.06
N LEU A 156 1.33 -25.50 -2.86
CA LEU A 156 0.34 -25.30 -3.91
C LEU A 156 0.84 -25.68 -5.31
N THR A 157 2.14 -25.95 -5.48
CA THR A 157 2.69 -26.37 -6.77
C THR A 157 2.24 -27.78 -7.10
N THR A 158 1.69 -27.95 -8.30
CA THR A 158 1.29 -29.25 -8.85
C THR A 158 1.84 -29.39 -10.27
N ASP A 159 1.49 -30.47 -10.97
CA ASP A 159 1.85 -30.62 -12.38
C ASP A 159 1.19 -29.53 -13.26
N THR A 160 -0.01 -29.09 -12.90
CA THR A 160 -0.77 -28.06 -13.65
C THR A 160 -0.62 -26.66 -13.10
N ARG A 161 -0.32 -26.51 -11.80
CA ARG A 161 -0.19 -25.22 -11.13
C ARG A 161 1.27 -24.84 -10.90
N LYS A 162 1.71 -23.76 -11.56
CA LYS A 162 3.07 -23.23 -11.52
C LYS A 162 3.10 -21.76 -11.09
N PHE A 163 4.24 -21.36 -10.55
CA PHE A 163 4.48 -20.02 -10.02
C PHE A 163 5.78 -19.45 -10.59
N LEU A 164 5.76 -18.17 -10.96
CA LEU A 164 6.95 -17.38 -11.26
C LEU A 164 6.99 -16.21 -10.28
N ILE A 165 8.03 -16.18 -9.45
CA ILE A 165 8.24 -15.12 -8.46
C ILE A 165 9.42 -14.27 -8.91
N CYS A 166 9.23 -12.96 -8.94
CA CYS A 166 10.27 -11.98 -9.19
C CYS A 166 10.36 -10.99 -8.03
N CYS A 167 11.55 -10.48 -7.74
CA CYS A 167 11.71 -9.39 -6.78
C CYS A 167 12.54 -8.23 -7.34
N SER A 168 12.24 -7.04 -6.83
CA SER A 168 13.00 -5.82 -7.03
C SER A 168 13.17 -5.11 -5.69
N PHE A 169 14.26 -4.37 -5.53
CA PHE A 169 14.49 -3.60 -4.31
C PHE A 169 15.01 -2.23 -4.67
N LEU A 170 14.32 -1.17 -4.24
CA LEU A 170 14.72 0.20 -4.51
C LEU A 170 14.77 1.06 -3.25
N GLU A 171 15.57 2.11 -3.34
CA GLU A 171 15.66 3.19 -2.35
C GLU A 171 15.34 4.52 -3.02
N ILE A 172 14.52 5.33 -2.37
CA ILE A 172 14.30 6.74 -2.73
C ILE A 172 15.01 7.59 -1.69
N TYR A 173 16.11 8.21 -2.09
CA TYR A 173 16.90 9.10 -1.26
C TYR A 173 17.09 10.43 -2.01
N ASN A 174 16.76 11.54 -1.34
CA ASN A 174 16.88 12.88 -1.91
C ASN A 174 16.14 13.05 -3.26
N GLU A 175 14.94 12.46 -3.41
CA GLU A 175 14.15 12.42 -4.66
C GLU A 175 14.84 11.73 -5.85
N ILE A 176 15.89 10.94 -5.58
CA ILE A 176 16.58 10.09 -6.54
C ILE A 176 16.24 8.63 -6.24
N VAL A 177 15.89 7.86 -7.27
CA VAL A 177 15.58 6.44 -7.18
C VAL A 177 16.83 5.62 -7.47
N TYR A 178 17.19 4.73 -6.56
CA TYR A 178 18.33 3.82 -6.67
C TYR A 178 17.86 2.37 -6.64
N ASP A 179 18.49 1.54 -7.45
CA ASP A 179 18.37 0.08 -7.33
C ASP A 179 19.26 -0.40 -6.17
N LEU A 180 18.70 -1.15 -5.23
CA LEU A 180 19.43 -1.74 -4.11
C LEU A 180 19.99 -3.13 -4.43
N LEU A 181 19.59 -3.78 -5.52
CA LEU A 181 20.14 -5.06 -5.95
C LEU A 181 21.40 -4.89 -6.82
N VAL A 182 21.73 -3.65 -7.18
CA VAL A 182 22.96 -3.28 -7.89
C VAL A 182 23.88 -2.50 -6.96
N PRO A 183 25.16 -2.86 -6.84
CA PRO A 183 26.12 -2.05 -6.10
C PRO A 183 26.16 -0.62 -6.65
N ARG A 184 26.16 0.38 -5.76
CA ARG A 184 26.35 1.77 -6.17
C ARG A 184 27.73 1.92 -6.81
N GLY A 185 27.79 2.43 -8.04
CA GLY A 185 29.04 2.54 -8.79
C GLY A 185 28.93 3.42 -10.04
N LYS A 186 29.93 3.36 -10.93
CA LYS A 186 29.98 4.16 -12.17
C LYS A 186 28.78 3.91 -13.11
N SER A 187 28.12 2.77 -12.97
CA SER A 187 26.97 2.33 -13.78
C SER A 187 25.61 2.80 -13.23
N THR A 188 25.54 3.34 -12.02
CA THR A 188 24.29 3.94 -11.51
C THR A 188 24.17 5.37 -12.02
N PRO A 189 23.11 5.74 -12.76
CA PRO A 189 22.94 7.11 -13.23
C PRO A 189 22.96 8.09 -12.05
N LYS A 190 23.73 9.19 -12.14
CA LYS A 190 23.74 10.25 -11.11
C LYS A 190 22.35 10.85 -10.88
N THR A 191 21.48 10.77 -11.88
CA THR A 191 20.08 11.22 -11.85
C THR A 191 19.12 10.20 -11.23
N GLY A 192 19.60 9.00 -10.91
CA GLY A 192 18.78 7.85 -10.53
C GLY A 192 17.96 7.29 -11.67
N LEU A 193 17.17 6.26 -11.34
CA LEU A 193 16.24 5.60 -12.24
C LEU A 193 14.99 6.45 -12.51
N GLU A 194 14.44 6.32 -13.72
CA GLU A 194 13.27 7.07 -14.15
C GLU A 194 11.97 6.36 -13.79
N ILE A 195 10.98 7.11 -13.28
CA ILE A 195 9.62 6.60 -13.09
C ILE A 195 8.78 6.90 -14.34
N ARG A 196 8.30 5.84 -14.98
CA ARG A 196 7.46 5.88 -16.18
C ARG A 196 6.06 5.33 -15.88
N GLU A 197 5.14 5.58 -16.80
CA GLU A 197 3.76 5.14 -16.74
C GLU A 197 3.39 4.59 -18.11
N GLN A 198 2.82 3.39 -18.15
CA GLN A 198 2.38 2.74 -19.38
C GLN A 198 0.97 2.20 -19.18
N LYS A 199 0.12 2.32 -20.21
CA LYS A 199 -1.23 1.75 -20.20
C LYS A 199 -1.15 0.23 -20.00
N GLY A 200 -2.05 -0.32 -19.17
CA GLY A 200 -2.06 -1.75 -18.83
C GLY A 200 -1.07 -2.17 -17.72
N ILE A 201 0.14 -1.61 -17.70
CA ILE A 201 1.17 -1.93 -16.68
C ILE A 201 1.08 -1.02 -15.45
N GLY A 202 0.68 0.24 -15.66
CA GLY A 202 0.65 1.27 -14.62
C GLY A 202 2.00 1.95 -14.41
N VAL A 203 2.27 2.38 -13.17
CA VAL A 203 3.50 3.12 -12.84
C VAL A 203 4.63 2.14 -12.53
N TYR A 204 5.77 2.30 -13.21
CA TYR A 204 6.95 1.47 -13.01
C TYR A 204 8.26 2.28 -13.02
N VAL A 205 9.31 1.70 -12.48
CA VAL A 205 10.66 2.27 -12.51
C VAL A 205 11.41 1.62 -13.66
N LYS A 206 11.78 2.42 -14.66
CA LYS A 206 12.53 1.95 -15.81
C LYS A 206 13.94 1.54 -15.37
N ASP A 207 14.43 0.43 -15.91
CA ASP A 207 15.77 -0.11 -15.69
C ASP A 207 16.01 -0.59 -14.23
N LEU A 208 14.95 -0.71 -13.42
CA LEU A 208 15.01 -1.38 -12.11
C LEU A 208 15.15 -2.89 -12.33
N GLN A 209 16.11 -3.53 -11.66
CA GLN A 209 16.27 -4.97 -11.79
C GLN A 209 15.07 -5.73 -11.24
N GLU A 210 14.63 -6.71 -12.03
CA GLU A 210 13.62 -7.68 -11.65
C GLU A 210 14.27 -9.06 -11.72
N ILE A 211 14.55 -9.64 -10.55
CA ILE A 211 15.30 -10.89 -10.41
C ILE A 211 14.32 -12.02 -10.14
N VAL A 212 14.35 -13.06 -10.96
CA VAL A 212 13.61 -14.30 -10.72
C VAL A 212 14.16 -15.01 -9.49
N VAL A 213 13.28 -15.42 -8.59
CA VAL A 213 13.62 -16.12 -7.35
C VAL A 213 12.91 -17.47 -7.25
N GLU A 214 13.68 -18.52 -7.02
CA GLU A 214 13.24 -19.92 -7.00
C GLU A 214 13.19 -20.53 -5.60
N SER A 215 13.62 -19.81 -4.56
CA SER A 215 13.62 -20.28 -3.17
C SER A 215 13.59 -19.14 -2.16
N SER A 216 13.14 -19.44 -0.93
CA SER A 216 13.22 -18.47 0.17
C SER A 216 14.66 -18.02 0.41
N ASP A 217 15.62 -18.94 0.41
CA ASP A 217 17.03 -18.63 0.65
C ASP A 217 17.59 -17.59 -0.35
N LYS A 218 17.23 -17.70 -1.64
CA LYS A 218 17.64 -16.70 -2.64
C LYS A 218 16.97 -15.36 -2.38
N LEU A 219 15.69 -15.34 -2.04
CA LEU A 219 14.97 -14.12 -1.74
C LEU A 219 15.53 -13.42 -0.49
N GLN A 220 15.84 -14.17 0.57
CA GLN A 220 16.50 -13.67 1.79
C GLN A 220 17.88 -13.09 1.49
N LYS A 221 18.70 -13.75 0.64
CA LYS A 221 20.00 -13.21 0.22
C LYS A 221 19.88 -11.87 -0.50
N LEU A 222 18.89 -11.72 -1.39
CA LEU A 222 18.65 -10.45 -2.10
C LEU A 222 18.15 -9.36 -1.15
N ILE A 223 17.33 -9.72 -0.15
CA ILE A 223 16.95 -8.82 0.94
C ILE A 223 18.21 -8.35 1.68
N ASP A 224 19.05 -9.28 2.14
CA ASP A 224 20.27 -8.97 2.90
C ASP A 224 21.23 -8.08 2.10
N GLN A 225 21.46 -8.44 0.83
CA GLN A 225 22.28 -7.65 -0.10
C GLN A 225 21.76 -6.22 -0.24
N GLY A 226 20.45 -6.03 -0.43
CA GLY A 226 19.88 -4.69 -0.57
C GLY A 226 20.03 -3.83 0.70
N PHE A 227 19.90 -4.44 1.88
CA PHE A 227 20.14 -3.74 3.14
C PHE A 227 21.62 -3.44 3.40
N GLU A 228 22.54 -4.32 2.98
CA GLU A 228 23.97 -4.06 3.03
C GLU A 228 24.38 -2.91 2.10
N HIS A 229 23.84 -2.88 0.87
CA HIS A 229 24.04 -1.77 -0.06
C HIS A 229 23.49 -0.46 0.51
N ARG A 230 22.30 -0.48 1.12
CA ARG A 230 21.73 0.68 1.82
C ARG A 230 22.62 1.18 2.95
N ALA A 231 23.11 0.27 3.80
CA ALA A 231 23.98 0.62 4.93
C ALA A 231 25.33 1.19 4.48
N THR A 232 25.93 0.58 3.46
CA THR A 232 27.19 1.07 2.87
C THR A 232 27.00 2.46 2.29
N ALA A 233 25.90 2.70 1.56
CA ALA A 233 25.62 3.99 0.99
C ALA A 233 25.36 5.08 2.05
N ALA A 234 24.72 4.73 3.17
CA ALA A 234 24.54 5.61 4.32
C ALA A 234 25.90 6.10 4.84
N THR A 235 26.86 5.19 5.05
CA THR A 235 28.21 5.56 5.51
C THR A 235 28.99 6.41 4.51
N GLN A 236 28.91 6.11 3.21
CA GLN A 236 29.64 6.85 2.17
C GLN A 236 29.09 8.26 1.94
N MET A 237 27.80 8.48 2.16
CA MET A 237 27.12 9.75 1.86
C MET A 237 26.85 10.59 3.11
N ASN A 238 27.29 10.16 4.30
CA ASN A 238 26.80 10.67 5.60
C ASN A 238 25.27 10.65 5.74
N ALA A 239 24.61 9.83 4.93
CA ALA A 239 23.17 9.65 4.97
C ALA A 239 22.84 8.68 6.11
N THR A 240 21.68 8.83 6.72
CA THR A 240 21.20 7.87 7.73
C THR A 240 20.06 7.06 7.11
N SER A 241 19.93 5.78 7.45
CA SER A 241 18.80 4.95 6.96
C SER A 241 17.43 5.55 7.30
N SER A 242 17.34 6.39 8.33
CA SER A 242 16.15 7.18 8.67
C SER A 242 15.76 8.24 7.62
N ARG A 243 16.63 8.53 6.65
CA ARG A 243 16.52 9.61 5.67
C ARG A 243 16.18 9.12 4.26
N SER A 244 15.89 7.84 4.09
CA SER A 244 15.50 7.27 2.80
C SER A 244 14.30 6.35 2.93
N HIS A 245 13.54 6.24 1.85
CA HIS A 245 12.44 5.28 1.74
C HIS A 245 12.92 4.04 1.02
N CYS A 246 12.56 2.87 1.51
CA CYS A 246 12.89 1.59 0.91
C CYS A 246 11.63 0.86 0.50
N LEU A 247 11.61 0.34 -0.72
CA LEU A 247 10.50 -0.42 -1.26
C LEU A 247 11.02 -1.76 -1.78
N PHE A 248 10.66 -2.83 -1.09
CA PHE A 248 10.87 -4.19 -1.57
C PHE A 248 9.62 -4.66 -2.29
N ILE A 249 9.77 -5.04 -3.55
CA ILE A 249 8.67 -5.39 -4.45
C ILE A 249 8.79 -6.87 -4.77
N VAL A 250 7.71 -7.61 -4.56
CA VAL A 250 7.59 -9.01 -4.98
C VAL A 250 6.44 -9.11 -5.97
N LYS A 251 6.72 -9.64 -7.16
CA LYS A 251 5.72 -9.95 -8.17
C LYS A 251 5.55 -11.46 -8.23
N MET A 252 4.30 -11.89 -8.33
CA MET A 252 3.94 -13.29 -8.51
C MET A 252 3.07 -13.40 -9.76
N HIS A 253 3.42 -14.35 -10.62
CA HIS A 253 2.57 -14.85 -11.68
C HIS A 253 2.24 -16.31 -11.34
N GLN A 254 0.95 -16.59 -11.26
CA GLN A 254 0.42 -17.92 -11.02
C GLN A 254 -0.31 -18.40 -12.28
N LYS A 255 -0.09 -19.66 -12.66
CA LYS A 255 -0.79 -20.31 -13.76
C LYS A 255 -1.22 -21.71 -13.36
N ASP A 256 -2.46 -22.08 -13.66
CA ASP A 256 -3.04 -23.40 -13.37
C ASP A 256 -3.89 -23.87 -14.56
N ASP A 257 -3.39 -24.86 -15.28
CA ASP A 257 -4.06 -25.36 -16.49
C ASP A 257 -5.44 -25.98 -16.19
N ASN A 258 -5.70 -26.39 -14.95
CA ASN A 258 -6.97 -26.97 -14.53
C ASN A 258 -7.97 -25.94 -13.98
N ASN A 259 -7.51 -24.73 -13.62
CA ASN A 259 -8.36 -23.71 -13.01
C ASN A 259 -7.93 -22.32 -13.45
N ALA A 260 -8.58 -21.78 -14.47
CA ALA A 260 -8.29 -20.44 -14.99
C ALA A 260 -8.45 -19.31 -13.94
N ALA A 261 -9.23 -19.51 -12.86
CA ALA A 261 -9.33 -18.51 -11.78
C ALA A 261 -8.00 -18.35 -11.01
N ASN A 262 -7.11 -19.33 -11.11
CA ASN A 262 -5.75 -19.29 -10.57
C ASN A 262 -4.75 -18.65 -11.55
N ASN A 263 -5.14 -18.29 -12.77
CA ASN A 263 -4.27 -17.60 -13.71
C ASN A 263 -4.31 -16.11 -13.43
N ASN A 264 -3.37 -15.62 -12.64
CA ASN A 264 -3.39 -14.25 -12.16
C ASN A 264 -1.99 -13.70 -11.86
N PHE A 265 -1.95 -12.38 -11.72
CA PHE A 265 -0.77 -11.61 -11.37
C PHE A 265 -1.01 -10.87 -10.05
N SER A 266 0.02 -10.77 -9.22
CA SER A 266 -0.01 -9.91 -8.05
C SER A 266 1.32 -9.22 -7.81
N LYS A 267 1.25 -8.01 -7.27
CA LYS A 267 2.39 -7.18 -6.88
C LYS A 267 2.24 -6.81 -5.41
N MET A 268 3.19 -7.25 -4.60
CA MET A 268 3.32 -6.90 -3.20
C MET A 268 4.39 -5.84 -3.02
N ASN A 269 4.03 -4.69 -2.45
CA ASN A 269 4.99 -3.66 -2.05
C ASN A 269 5.16 -3.65 -0.53
N LEU A 270 6.38 -3.87 -0.06
CA LEU A 270 6.75 -3.83 1.36
C LEU A 270 7.66 -2.63 1.58
N VAL A 271 7.13 -1.61 2.26
CA VAL A 271 7.70 -0.27 2.28
C VAL A 271 8.13 0.15 3.68
N ASP A 272 9.38 0.58 3.82
CA ASP A 272 9.95 1.19 5.01
C ASP A 272 10.23 2.67 4.71
N LEU A 273 9.37 3.57 5.20
CA LEU A 273 9.50 4.99 4.93
C LEU A 273 10.57 5.65 5.81
N ALA A 274 11.05 6.81 5.37
CA ALA A 274 11.89 7.70 6.18
C ALA A 274 11.14 8.20 7.45
N GLY A 275 11.88 8.79 8.38
CA GLY A 275 11.33 9.43 9.57
C GLY A 275 10.39 10.60 9.24
N SER A 276 9.24 10.66 9.91
CA SER A 276 8.24 11.73 9.74
C SER A 276 8.49 12.99 10.56
N GLU A 277 9.54 13.01 11.38
CA GLU A 277 9.85 14.13 12.26
C GLU A 277 10.23 15.39 11.49
N ARG A 278 9.93 16.55 12.06
CA ARG A 278 10.21 17.84 11.43
C ARG A 278 11.71 18.12 11.40
N ALA A 279 12.22 18.60 10.25
CA ALA A 279 13.63 19.00 10.10
C ALA A 279 14.10 20.01 11.16
N SER A 280 13.22 20.87 11.67
CA SER A 280 13.55 21.87 12.70
C SER A 280 14.07 21.27 14.00
N ARG A 281 13.74 20.00 14.33
CA ARG A 281 14.26 19.32 15.53
C ARG A 281 15.64 18.70 15.33
N THR A 282 16.14 18.65 14.10
CA THR A 282 17.40 17.95 13.77
C THR A 282 18.65 18.82 13.94
N GLY A 283 18.50 20.15 14.10
CA GLY A 283 19.63 21.08 14.19
C GLY A 283 20.51 21.14 12.93
N ALA A 284 20.06 20.58 11.82
CA ALA A 284 20.84 20.45 10.59
C ALA A 284 21.12 21.81 9.90
N GLN A 285 22.35 22.01 9.43
CA GLN A 285 22.78 23.20 8.67
C GLN A 285 23.31 22.79 7.28
N GLY A 286 23.32 23.73 6.33
CA GLY A 286 23.92 23.53 5.00
C GLY A 286 23.24 22.46 4.15
N ASP A 287 24.02 21.56 3.54
CA ASP A 287 23.48 20.52 2.64
C ASP A 287 22.62 19.48 3.37
N THR A 288 22.85 19.25 4.67
CA THR A 288 21.97 18.41 5.52
C THR A 288 20.58 19.04 5.69
N LEU A 289 20.46 20.38 5.62
CA LEU A 289 19.17 21.06 5.63
C LEU A 289 18.43 20.86 4.31
N LYS A 290 19.13 20.93 3.16
CA LYS A 290 18.53 20.65 1.84
C LYS A 290 18.07 19.20 1.73
N GLU A 291 18.87 18.27 2.24
CA GLU A 291 18.52 16.85 2.34
C GLU A 291 17.28 16.65 3.23
N GLY A 292 17.27 17.23 4.43
CA GLY A 292 16.12 17.23 5.34
C GLY A 292 14.87 17.83 4.70
N ALA A 293 15.02 18.87 3.87
CA ALA A 293 13.91 19.47 3.12
C ALA A 293 13.35 18.50 2.06
N ASN A 294 14.19 17.75 1.35
CA ASN A 294 13.73 16.78 0.34
C ASN A 294 13.10 15.51 0.96
N ILE A 295 13.58 15.06 2.11
CA ILE A 295 12.94 13.98 2.87
C ILE A 295 11.55 14.42 3.31
N ASN A 296 11.46 15.61 3.91
CA ASN A 296 10.19 16.18 4.29
C ASN A 296 9.29 16.48 3.09
N LYS A 297 9.85 16.82 1.92
CA LYS A 297 9.09 16.96 0.68
C LYS A 297 8.33 15.68 0.36
N SER A 298 9.01 14.53 0.31
CA SER A 298 8.37 13.25 -0.02
C SER A 298 7.23 12.86 0.94
N LEU A 299 7.43 13.02 2.26
CA LEU A 299 6.39 12.73 3.26
C LEU A 299 5.30 13.79 3.31
N SER A 300 5.61 15.05 3.01
CA SER A 300 4.62 16.13 2.87
C SER A 300 3.75 15.91 1.63
N SER A 301 4.35 15.53 0.51
CA SER A 301 3.62 15.13 -0.71
C SER A 301 2.71 13.93 -0.43
N LEU A 302 3.20 12.92 0.30
CA LEU A 302 2.37 11.80 0.76
C LEU A 302 1.20 12.28 1.62
N GLY A 303 1.44 13.21 2.55
CA GLY A 303 0.39 13.84 3.35
C GLY A 303 -0.64 14.59 2.53
N ASN A 304 -0.21 15.32 1.49
CA ASN A 304 -1.10 16.03 0.58
C ASN A 304 -1.98 15.07 -0.23
N VAL A 305 -1.41 13.97 -0.73
CA VAL A 305 -2.15 12.89 -1.40
C VAL A 305 -3.21 12.29 -0.47
N ILE A 306 -2.83 11.91 0.76
CA ILE A 306 -3.77 11.35 1.75
C ILE A 306 -4.88 12.34 2.10
N ASN A 307 -4.55 13.62 2.29
CA ASN A 307 -5.54 14.66 2.57
C ASN A 307 -6.52 14.84 1.41
N ALA A 308 -6.03 14.84 0.17
CA ALA A 308 -6.87 14.99 -1.02
C ALA A 308 -7.82 13.79 -1.17
N LEU A 309 -7.30 12.56 -1.02
CA LEU A 309 -8.08 11.32 -1.08
C LEU A 309 -9.12 11.22 0.04
N SER A 310 -8.73 11.56 1.27
CA SER A 310 -9.63 11.58 2.44
C SER A 310 -10.80 12.56 2.25
N LYS A 311 -10.53 13.77 1.73
CA LYS A 311 -11.58 14.75 1.41
C LYS A 311 -12.55 14.26 0.33
N MET A 312 -12.03 13.56 -0.69
CA MET A 312 -12.88 12.95 -1.71
C MET A 312 -13.76 11.82 -1.16
N ALA A 313 -13.21 10.99 -0.26
CA ALA A 313 -13.96 9.91 0.39
C ALA A 313 -15.11 10.44 1.27
N ALA A 314 -14.93 11.63 1.87
CA ALA A 314 -15.95 12.31 2.68
C ALA A 314 -17.05 13.03 1.85
N GLY A 315 -17.20 12.73 0.56
CA GLY A 315 -18.19 13.37 -0.32
C GLY A 315 -17.75 14.71 -0.91
N GLY A 316 -16.47 15.05 -0.80
CA GLY A 316 -15.90 16.23 -1.47
C GLY A 316 -15.90 16.10 -3.00
N LYS A 317 -15.81 17.24 -3.71
CA LYS A 317 -15.68 17.26 -5.17
C LYS A 317 -14.44 16.46 -5.60
N LYS A 318 -14.50 15.80 -6.77
CA LYS A 318 -13.33 15.18 -7.40
C LYS A 318 -12.20 16.22 -7.49
N ALA A 319 -11.10 15.95 -6.79
CA ALA A 319 -9.94 16.81 -6.73
C ALA A 319 -8.77 16.17 -7.47
N PHE A 320 -7.89 17.00 -8.04
CA PHE A 320 -6.62 16.53 -8.56
C PHE A 320 -5.77 15.98 -7.41
N ILE A 321 -5.26 14.75 -7.56
CA ILE A 321 -4.38 14.12 -6.57
C ILE A 321 -2.92 14.35 -6.99
N PRO A 322 -2.09 15.00 -6.16
CA PRO A 322 -0.76 15.44 -6.55
C PRO A 322 0.30 14.33 -6.43
N TYR A 323 0.08 13.17 -7.06
CA TYR A 323 1.04 12.05 -7.01
C TYR A 323 2.41 12.43 -7.59
N ARG A 324 2.47 13.41 -8.49
CA ARG A 324 3.69 13.84 -9.18
C ARG A 324 4.61 14.72 -8.35
N ASP A 325 4.18 15.19 -7.18
CA ASP A 325 4.95 16.11 -6.34
C ASP A 325 6.22 15.46 -5.76
N SER A 326 6.22 14.13 -5.59
CA SER A 326 7.37 13.35 -5.15
C SER A 326 7.49 12.03 -5.91
N LYS A 327 8.73 11.54 -6.06
CA LYS A 327 8.99 10.17 -6.55
C LYS A 327 8.27 9.11 -5.71
N LEU A 328 8.22 9.29 -4.39
CA LEU A 328 7.56 8.35 -3.47
C LEU A 328 6.08 8.20 -3.81
N THR A 329 5.36 9.32 -3.93
CA THR A 329 3.92 9.32 -4.23
C THR A 329 3.62 8.82 -5.64
N ARG A 330 4.55 8.98 -6.59
CA ARG A 330 4.41 8.36 -7.92
C ARG A 330 4.53 6.84 -7.84
N VAL A 331 5.53 6.30 -7.16
CA VAL A 331 5.69 4.84 -7.04
C VAL A 331 4.53 4.20 -6.26
N LEU A 332 4.01 4.89 -5.24
CA LEU A 332 2.88 4.43 -4.42
C LEU A 332 1.50 4.86 -4.95
N GLN A 333 1.42 5.40 -6.16
CA GLN A 333 0.17 5.90 -6.74
C GLN A 333 -0.92 4.82 -6.79
N GLU A 334 -0.55 3.58 -7.13
CA GLU A 334 -1.48 2.44 -7.15
C GLU A 334 -1.89 2.01 -5.73
N SER A 335 -0.97 2.10 -4.77
CA SER A 335 -1.20 1.75 -3.37
C SER A 335 -2.17 2.72 -2.67
N LEU A 336 -2.22 3.98 -3.08
CA LEU A 336 -3.01 5.00 -2.40
C LEU A 336 -4.19 5.41 -3.27
N GLY A 337 -5.31 4.72 -3.14
CA GLY A 337 -6.54 5.02 -3.90
C GLY A 337 -6.59 4.43 -5.32
N GLY A 338 -5.64 3.57 -5.68
CA GLY A 338 -5.63 2.80 -6.92
C GLY A 338 -5.97 1.32 -6.73
N ASN A 339 -5.45 0.49 -7.64
CA ASN A 339 -5.62 -0.96 -7.65
C ASN A 339 -4.56 -1.65 -6.77
N ALA A 340 -4.72 -1.53 -5.45
CA ALA A 340 -4.01 -2.35 -4.47
C ALA A 340 -4.69 -2.29 -3.09
N LEU A 341 -4.73 -3.44 -2.42
CA LEU A 341 -5.12 -3.53 -1.01
C LEU A 341 -3.99 -2.99 -0.15
N THR A 342 -4.26 -1.92 0.59
CA THR A 342 -3.19 -1.19 1.28
C THR A 342 -3.40 -1.20 2.78
N THR A 343 -2.30 -1.45 3.49
CA THR A 343 -2.22 -1.41 4.95
C THR A 343 -1.13 -0.43 5.37
N MET A 344 -1.49 0.56 6.18
CA MET A 344 -0.55 1.44 6.85
C MET A 344 -0.19 0.85 8.22
N MET A 345 1.11 0.70 8.49
CA MET A 345 1.64 0.38 9.82
C MET A 345 2.20 1.66 10.46
N ALA A 346 1.47 2.25 11.39
CA ALA A 346 1.89 3.42 12.15
C ALA A 346 2.73 3.01 13.36
N ALA A 347 4.04 3.24 13.31
CA ALA A 347 4.99 2.91 14.36
C ALA A 347 5.17 4.09 15.34
N LEU A 348 5.00 3.85 16.64
CA LEU A 348 4.96 4.87 17.69
C LEU A 348 6.06 4.67 18.74
N SER A 349 6.55 5.80 19.25
CA SER A 349 7.30 5.86 20.51
C SER A 349 6.33 6.05 21.68
N PRO A 350 6.46 5.30 22.79
CA PRO A 350 5.69 5.55 23.99
C PRO A 350 6.18 6.77 24.79
N ALA A 351 7.40 7.25 24.58
CA ALA A 351 7.98 8.28 25.44
C ALA A 351 7.25 9.63 25.36
N LYS A 352 7.02 10.26 26.52
CA LYS A 352 6.39 11.58 26.64
C LYS A 352 7.14 12.70 25.89
N THR A 353 8.47 12.61 25.79
CA THR A 353 9.30 13.54 25.00
C THR A 353 9.00 13.51 23.49
N ASN A 354 8.33 12.45 23.03
CA ASN A 354 7.90 12.24 21.66
C ASN A 354 6.38 12.45 21.46
N TYR A 355 5.67 13.00 22.46
CA TYR A 355 4.21 13.16 22.43
C TYR A 355 3.69 13.82 21.13
N ASP A 356 4.28 14.94 20.70
CA ASP A 356 3.82 15.68 19.51
C ASP A 356 3.98 14.89 18.21
N GLU A 357 5.06 14.13 18.08
CA GLU A 357 5.35 13.31 16.90
C GLU A 357 4.45 12.06 16.88
N THR A 358 4.20 11.46 18.04
CA THR A 358 3.23 10.37 18.21
C THR A 358 1.81 10.86 17.87
N LEU A 359 1.40 12.04 18.35
CA LEU A 359 0.12 12.67 18.01
C LEU A 359 0.01 12.96 16.50
N GLY A 360 1.07 13.48 15.89
CA GLY A 360 1.15 13.70 14.45
C GLY A 360 0.95 12.42 13.66
N THR A 361 1.62 11.34 14.08
CA THR A 361 1.52 10.01 13.47
C THR A 361 0.11 9.44 13.57
N LEU A 362 -0.52 9.51 14.75
CA LEU A 362 -1.89 9.04 14.98
C LEU A 362 -2.92 9.79 14.15
N ASN A 363 -2.81 11.12 14.06
CA ASN A 363 -3.69 11.94 13.21
C ASN A 363 -3.49 11.67 11.72
N TYR A 364 -2.25 11.37 11.30
CA TYR A 364 -1.96 10.95 9.94
C TYR A 364 -2.62 9.60 9.62
N ALA A 365 -2.44 8.61 10.50
CA ALA A 365 -3.03 7.29 10.39
C ALA A 365 -4.58 7.34 10.37
N LYS A 366 -5.19 8.18 11.21
CA LYS A 366 -6.65 8.40 11.23
C LYS A 366 -7.19 8.88 9.88
N ARG A 367 -6.47 9.78 9.20
CA ARG A 367 -6.84 10.24 7.85
C ARG A 367 -6.64 9.15 6.81
N ALA A 368 -5.52 8.42 6.87
CA ALA A 368 -5.23 7.34 5.93
C ALA A 368 -6.33 6.27 5.93
N LYS A 369 -6.87 5.91 7.11
CA LYS A 369 -7.97 4.94 7.26
C LYS A 369 -9.23 5.27 6.44
N THR A 370 -9.44 6.54 6.08
CA THR A 370 -10.62 6.98 5.31
C THR A 370 -10.44 6.85 3.79
N ILE A 371 -9.22 6.57 3.32
CA ILE A 371 -8.93 6.45 1.90
C ILE A 371 -9.58 5.18 1.37
N LYS A 372 -10.41 5.33 0.34
CA LYS A 372 -10.98 4.21 -0.41
C LYS A 372 -9.97 3.72 -1.45
N VAL A 373 -9.79 2.40 -1.54
CA VAL A 373 -9.01 1.74 -2.58
C VAL A 373 -9.95 1.00 -3.54
N ASN A 374 -9.54 0.86 -4.79
CA ASN A 374 -10.32 0.18 -5.83
C ASN A 374 -9.50 -1.03 -6.29
N ALA A 375 -9.25 -1.96 -5.37
CA ALA A 375 -8.45 -3.15 -5.62
C ALA A 375 -9.28 -4.20 -6.38
N THR A 376 -8.77 -4.61 -7.53
CA THR A 376 -9.36 -5.64 -8.39
C THR A 376 -8.38 -6.79 -8.55
N LYS A 377 -8.89 -8.00 -8.72
CA LYS A 377 -8.06 -9.16 -9.04
C LYS A 377 -7.44 -8.99 -10.43
N ASN A 378 -6.15 -9.25 -10.59
CA ASN A 378 -5.49 -9.14 -11.89
C ASN A 378 -5.46 -10.52 -12.57
N GLU A 379 -6.54 -10.84 -13.28
CA GLU A 379 -6.64 -12.10 -14.02
C GLU A 379 -5.88 -12.03 -15.36
N GLU A 380 -5.26 -13.15 -15.74
CA GLU A 380 -4.48 -13.25 -16.99
C GLU A 380 -5.35 -12.98 -18.23
N SER A 381 -6.57 -13.53 -18.24
CA SER A 381 -7.56 -13.36 -19.32
C SER A 381 -7.90 -11.89 -19.57
N GLU A 382 -8.14 -11.11 -18.51
CA GLU A 382 -8.45 -9.68 -18.61
C GLU A 382 -7.25 -8.88 -19.13
N GLN A 383 -6.03 -9.20 -18.69
CA GLN A 383 -4.84 -8.50 -19.15
C GLN A 383 -4.54 -8.79 -20.62
N ILE A 384 -4.68 -10.04 -21.06
CA ILE A 384 -4.52 -10.42 -22.46
C ILE A 384 -5.55 -9.67 -23.32
N ALA A 385 -6.83 -9.69 -22.93
CA ALA A 385 -7.88 -8.99 -23.67
C ALA A 385 -7.61 -7.47 -23.80
N ARG A 386 -7.15 -6.82 -22.72
CA ARG A 386 -6.79 -5.39 -22.75
C ARG A 386 -5.59 -5.10 -23.66
N LEU A 387 -4.59 -5.98 -23.67
CA LEU A 387 -3.41 -5.85 -24.54
C LEU A 387 -3.76 -6.06 -26.01
N GLU A 388 -4.63 -7.04 -26.32
CA GLU A 388 -5.12 -7.28 -27.67
C GLU A 388 -5.88 -6.07 -28.22
N GLU A 389 -6.81 -5.50 -27.44
CA GLU A 389 -7.54 -4.29 -27.80
C GLU A 389 -6.60 -3.09 -28.03
N GLU A 390 -5.55 -2.96 -27.22
CA GLU A 390 -4.55 -1.89 -27.39
C GLU A 390 -3.70 -2.08 -28.64
N VAL A 391 -3.30 -3.32 -28.94
CA VAL A 391 -2.58 -3.66 -30.18
C VAL A 391 -3.42 -3.36 -31.41
N GLU A 392 -4.71 -3.69 -31.39
CA GLU A 392 -5.62 -3.35 -32.49
C GLU A 392 -5.77 -1.84 -32.68
N ASN A 393 -5.96 -1.10 -31.58
CA ASN A 393 -6.05 0.37 -31.62
C ASN A 393 -4.77 1.03 -32.13
N LEU A 394 -3.59 0.54 -31.74
CA LEU A 394 -2.30 1.04 -32.22
C LEU A 394 -2.09 0.71 -33.69
N LYS A 395 -2.45 -0.51 -34.13
CA LYS A 395 -2.43 -0.89 -35.56
C LYS A 395 -3.32 0.02 -36.39
N ALA A 396 -4.54 0.32 -35.93
CA ALA A 396 -5.46 1.22 -36.61
C ALA A 396 -4.91 2.65 -36.72
N LYS A 397 -4.29 3.18 -35.65
CA LYS A 397 -3.64 4.51 -35.67
C LYS A 397 -2.45 4.56 -36.63
N LEU A 398 -1.63 3.52 -36.66
CA LEU A 398 -0.51 3.42 -37.61
C LEU A 398 -1.01 3.32 -39.05
N GLN A 399 -2.08 2.58 -39.33
CA GLN A 399 -2.70 2.51 -40.65
C GLN A 399 -3.30 3.86 -41.08
N ALA A 400 -3.93 4.59 -40.16
CA ALA A 400 -4.45 5.93 -40.44
C ALA A 400 -3.32 6.94 -40.72
N GLN A 401 -2.20 6.86 -40.01
CA GLN A 401 -1.01 7.69 -40.28
C GLN A 401 -0.33 7.31 -41.60
N ALA A 402 -0.27 6.03 -41.94
CA ALA A 402 0.26 5.55 -43.21
C ALA A 402 -0.64 5.94 -44.41
N GLY A 403 -1.97 5.95 -44.22
CA GLY A 403 -2.94 6.38 -45.23
C GLY A 403 -2.98 7.89 -45.46
N GLY A 404 -2.67 8.70 -44.44
CA GLY A 404 -2.60 10.16 -44.54
C GLY A 404 -1.39 10.69 -45.32
N GLY A 405 -0.32 9.90 -45.44
CA GLY A 405 0.88 10.27 -46.21
C GLY A 405 0.75 10.06 -47.73
N ALA A 406 -0.22 9.27 -48.19
CA ALA A 406 -0.43 8.98 -49.61
C ALA A 406 -1.33 9.98 -50.34
N ALA A 407 -1.98 10.90 -49.61
CA ALA A 407 -2.89 11.91 -50.19
C ALA A 407 -2.25 13.30 -50.38
N ALA A 408 -0.94 13.43 -50.15
CA ALA A 408 -0.19 14.69 -50.28
C ALA A 408 1.02 14.60 -51.22
N GLY A 409 0.96 13.69 -52.22
CA GLY A 409 1.95 13.54 -53.28
C GLY A 409 1.44 14.07 -54.61
#